data_AF-A0A4P7PR53-F1
#
_entry.id   AF-A0A4P7PR53-F1
#
_cell.length_a   1.000
_cell.length_b   1.000
_cell.length_c   1.000
_cell.angle_alpha   90.00
_cell.angle_beta   90.00
_cell.angle_gamma   90.00
#
_symmetry.space_group_name_H-M   'P 1'
#
loop_
_entity.id
_entity.type
_entity.pdbx_description
1 polymer ?
#
loop_
_entity_poly.entity_id
_entity_poly.type
_entity_poly.pdbx_seq_one_letter_code
_entity_poly.pdbx_strand_id
1 'polypeptide(L)'
;MKIHIAKGNIFDRDQAKYVSTCLYQYLDLVYDDTGIIVLPELCLSVDVFAESFFTAPTKIEKTLEDIETMCIEIKRIWPNV
;
A
#
# COMPACT_ATOMS: atom_id res chain seq x y z
N MET A 1 -2.70 -16.38 2.07
CA MET A 1 -3.47 -15.12 2.27
C MET A 1 -3.16 -14.56 3.65
N LYS A 2 -2.52 -13.39 3.75
CA LYS A 2 -2.22 -12.71 5.04
C LYS A 2 -3.22 -11.57 5.21
N ILE A 3 -4.07 -11.63 6.22
CA ILE A 3 -5.11 -10.62 6.49
C ILE A 3 -4.69 -9.83 7.74
N HIS A 4 -4.58 -8.51 7.62
CA HIS A 4 -4.40 -7.60 8.74
C HIS A 4 -5.67 -6.77 8.90
N ILE A 5 -6.24 -6.73 10.12
CA ILE A 5 -7.46 -5.97 10.44
C ILE A 5 -7.08 -4.89 11.44
N ALA A 6 -7.17 -3.62 11.03
CA ALA A 6 -6.94 -2.48 11.92
C ALA A 6 -8.05 -2.42 12.98
N LYS A 7 -7.68 -2.16 14.25
CA LYS A 7 -8.65 -1.99 15.35
C LYS A 7 -9.29 -0.60 15.26
N GLY A 8 -10.36 -0.47 14.48
CA GLY A 8 -11.31 0.65 14.57
C GLY A 8 -10.92 1.96 13.89
N ASN A 9 -9.79 2.05 13.19
CA ASN A 9 -9.45 3.21 12.38
C ASN A 9 -9.90 2.98 10.93
N ILE A 10 -10.86 3.80 10.49
CA ILE A 10 -11.27 3.89 9.09
C ILE A 10 -10.10 4.44 8.29
N PHE A 11 -9.73 3.77 7.22
CA PHE A 11 -8.72 4.26 6.30
C PHE A 11 -9.33 5.39 5.47
N ASP A 12 -8.61 6.49 5.38
CA ASP A 12 -8.90 7.45 4.32
C ASP A 12 -8.46 6.89 2.96
N ARG A 13 -8.88 7.56 1.90
CA ARG A 13 -8.59 7.16 0.53
C ARG A 13 -7.09 7.09 0.23
N ASP A 14 -6.30 7.98 0.79
CA ASP A 14 -4.86 8.04 0.55
C ASP A 14 -4.15 6.91 1.28
N GLN A 15 -4.53 6.61 2.52
CA GLN A 15 -4.06 5.46 3.30
C GLN A 15 -4.35 4.14 2.58
N ALA A 16 -5.58 3.94 2.12
CA ALA A 16 -5.94 2.74 1.37
C ALA A 16 -5.15 2.62 0.06
N LYS A 17 -4.91 3.75 -0.63
CA LYS A 17 -4.08 3.83 -1.83
C LYS A 17 -2.61 3.50 -1.54
N TYR A 18 -2.07 3.95 -0.41
CA TYR A 18 -0.69 3.62 -0.01
C TYR A 18 -0.55 2.11 0.23
N VAL A 19 -1.51 1.50 0.91
CA VAL A 19 -1.49 0.05 1.15
C VAL A 19 -1.58 -0.75 -0.15
N SER A 20 -2.53 -0.43 -1.03
CA SER A 20 -2.67 -1.14 -2.31
C SER A 20 -1.44 -0.94 -3.21
N THR A 21 -0.86 0.25 -3.21
CA THR A 21 0.40 0.55 -3.93
C THR A 21 1.57 -0.26 -3.40
N CYS A 22 1.78 -0.31 -2.08
CA CYS A 22 2.83 -1.12 -1.47
C CYS A 22 2.68 -2.61 -1.80
N LEU A 23 1.43 -3.11 -1.81
CA LEU A 23 1.16 -4.50 -2.18
C LEU A 23 1.54 -4.77 -3.64
N TYR A 24 1.11 -3.88 -4.56
CA TYR A 24 1.47 -4.00 -5.98
C TYR A 24 2.99 -3.96 -6.16
N GLN A 25 3.67 -2.94 -5.63
CA GLN A 25 5.12 -2.80 -5.73
C GLN A 25 5.87 -4.03 -5.21
N TYR A 26 5.43 -4.58 -4.07
CA TYR A 26 6.04 -5.78 -3.50
C TYR A 26 5.87 -6.99 -4.40
N LEU A 27 4.66 -7.24 -4.91
CA LEU A 27 4.38 -8.38 -5.78
C LEU A 27 5.14 -8.26 -7.10
N ASP A 28 5.17 -7.06 -7.69
CA ASP A 28 5.87 -6.78 -8.93
C ASP A 28 7.38 -7.10 -8.78
N LEU A 29 8.00 -6.65 -7.68
CA LEU A 29 9.39 -6.99 -7.35
C LEU A 29 9.63 -8.48 -7.11
N VAL A 30 8.70 -9.17 -6.47
CA VAL A 30 8.84 -10.61 -6.16
C VAL A 30 8.74 -11.46 -7.42
N TYR A 31 8.00 -11.01 -8.42
CA TYR A 31 7.69 -11.78 -9.62
C TYR A 31 8.37 -11.29 -10.91
N ASP A 32 9.21 -10.25 -10.83
CA ASP A 32 9.91 -9.61 -11.97
C ASP A 32 10.55 -10.63 -12.93
N ASP A 33 11.21 -11.66 -12.41
CA ASP A 33 11.92 -12.68 -13.20
C ASP A 33 11.09 -13.94 -13.53
N THR A 34 9.81 -13.96 -13.20
CA THR A 34 8.97 -15.18 -13.27
C THR A 34 8.04 -15.21 -14.49
N GLY A 35 7.98 -14.12 -15.27
CA GLY A 35 7.02 -13.95 -16.36
C GLY A 35 5.56 -13.81 -15.89
N ILE A 36 5.33 -13.75 -14.57
CA ILE A 36 4.03 -13.48 -13.97
C ILE A 36 3.78 -11.97 -14.02
N ILE A 37 2.64 -11.58 -14.57
CA ILE A 37 2.21 -10.19 -14.63
C ILE A 37 1.31 -9.90 -13.42
N VAL A 38 1.72 -8.94 -12.59
CA VAL A 38 0.90 -8.44 -11.49
C VAL A 38 -0.05 -7.39 -12.03
N LEU A 39 -1.33 -7.53 -11.72
CA LEU A 39 -2.37 -6.57 -12.13
C LEU A 39 -2.70 -5.60 -10.98
N PRO A 40 -2.52 -4.27 -11.16
CA PRO A 40 -2.83 -3.27 -10.13
C PRO A 40 -4.27 -3.34 -9.62
N GLU A 41 -5.23 -3.63 -10.49
CA GLU A 41 -6.65 -3.78 -10.16
C GLU A 41 -6.95 -4.98 -9.25
N LEU A 42 -6.02 -5.94 -9.15
CA LEU A 42 -6.12 -7.09 -8.24
C LEU A 42 -5.35 -6.89 -6.94
N CYS A 43 -4.65 -5.76 -6.79
CA CYS A 43 -3.97 -5.37 -5.56
C CYS A 43 -4.91 -4.47 -4.75
N LEU A 44 -5.60 -5.04 -3.76
CA LEU A 44 -6.74 -4.42 -3.09
C LEU A 44 -6.45 -4.09 -1.63
N SER A 45 -6.92 -2.93 -1.18
CA SER A 45 -7.16 -2.60 0.22
C SER A 45 -8.67 -2.63 0.47
N VAL A 46 -9.10 -3.36 1.50
CA VAL A 46 -10.52 -3.47 1.88
C VAL A 46 -10.68 -2.93 3.29
N ASP A 47 -11.54 -1.92 3.44
CA ASP A 47 -11.97 -1.40 4.74
C ASP A 47 -13.39 -1.89 5.02
N VAL A 48 -13.48 -2.86 5.92
CA VAL A 48 -14.75 -3.47 6.33
C VAL A 48 -15.59 -2.56 7.23
N PHE A 49 -14.98 -1.59 7.90
CA PHE A 49 -15.68 -0.64 8.77
C PHE A 49 -16.23 0.54 7.98
N ALA A 50 -15.54 0.93 6.90
CA ALA A 50 -15.98 1.97 5.99
C ALA A 50 -16.79 1.46 4.79
N GLU A 51 -17.04 0.15 4.71
CA GLU A 51 -17.73 -0.51 3.58
C GLU A 51 -17.13 -0.13 2.21
N SER A 52 -15.80 0.01 2.15
CA SER A 52 -15.11 0.52 0.97
C SER A 52 -13.92 -0.36 0.57
N PHE A 53 -13.54 -0.29 -0.69
CA PHE A 53 -12.33 -0.94 -1.20
C PHE A 53 -11.63 -0.04 -2.21
N PHE A 54 -10.31 -0.19 -2.29
CA PHE A 54 -9.44 0.57 -3.16
C PHE A 54 -8.44 -0.35 -3.82
N THR A 55 -8.22 -0.17 -5.12
CA THR A 55 -7.19 -0.90 -5.86
C THR A 55 -5.90 -0.11 -5.92
N ALA A 56 -4.80 -0.72 -6.37
CA ALA A 56 -3.59 0.01 -6.67
C ALA A 56 -3.84 0.92 -7.90
N PRO A 57 -3.23 2.12 -7.96
CA PRO A 57 -3.25 2.94 -9.16
C PRO A 57 -2.36 2.33 -10.24
N THR A 58 -2.65 2.60 -11.51
CA THR A 58 -1.81 2.17 -12.64
C THR A 58 -0.45 2.87 -12.70
N LYS A 59 -0.36 4.09 -12.13
CA LYS A 59 0.88 4.86 -11.99
C LYS A 59 1.16 5.04 -10.50
N ILE A 60 2.20 4.39 -10.02
CA ILE A 60 2.52 4.32 -8.59
C ILE A 60 3.65 5.27 -8.17
N GLU A 61 4.39 5.85 -9.11
CA GLU A 61 5.67 6.52 -8.86
C GLU A 61 5.52 7.65 -7.83
N LYS A 62 4.58 8.56 -8.05
CA LYS A 62 4.27 9.64 -7.10
C LYS A 62 3.84 9.10 -5.73
N THR A 63 3.09 8.01 -5.72
CA THR A 63 2.58 7.41 -4.48
C THR A 63 3.73 6.78 -3.68
N LEU A 64 4.70 6.18 -4.37
CA LEU A 64 5.93 5.66 -3.76
C LEU A 64 6.83 6.78 -3.24
N GLU A 65 6.95 7.90 -3.96
CA GLU A 65 7.68 9.09 -3.49
C GLU A 65 7.07 9.63 -2.18
N ASP A 66 5.74 9.71 -2.10
CA ASP A 66 5.03 10.11 -0.87
C ASP A 66 5.34 9.13 0.28
N ILE A 67 5.27 7.81 0.01
CA ILE A 67 5.58 6.76 1.00
C ILE A 67 7.02 6.83 1.47
N GLU A 68 7.97 6.99 0.55
CA GLU A 68 9.39 7.10 0.88
C GLU A 68 9.65 8.32 1.76
N THR A 69 9.03 9.46 1.44
CA THR A 69 9.10 10.67 2.26
C THR A 69 8.59 10.42 3.67
N MET A 70 7.42 9.79 3.82
CA MET A 70 6.89 9.40 5.13
C MET A 70 7.84 8.46 5.89
N CYS A 71 8.45 7.48 5.21
CA CYS A 71 9.44 6.60 5.83
C CYS A 71 10.69 7.34 6.29
N ILE A 72 11.18 8.32 5.54
CA ILE A 72 12.31 9.18 5.92
C ILE A 72 11.96 9.97 7.17
N GLU A 73 10.76 10.55 7.23
CA GLU A 73 10.29 11.30 8.40
C GLU A 73 10.19 10.41 9.64
N ILE A 74 9.60 9.22 9.50
CA ILE A 74 9.53 8.22 10.58
C ILE A 74 10.94 7.86 11.06
N LYS A 75 11.86 7.52 10.15
CA LYS A 75 13.27 7.19 10.50
C LYS A 75 13.95 8.33 11.25
N ARG A 76 13.70 9.59 10.88
CA ARG A 76 14.27 10.78 11.55
C ARG A 76 13.74 10.95 12.97
N ILE A 77 12.45 10.68 13.20
CA ILE A 77 11.81 10.90 14.49
C ILE A 77 12.03 9.72 15.44
N TRP A 78 12.13 8.49 14.91
CA TRP A 78 12.22 7.23 15.67
C TRP A 78 13.21 7.21 16.85
N PRO A 79 14.42 7.80 16.77
CA PRO A 79 15.34 7.85 17.92
C PRO A 79 14.83 8.66 19.12
N ASN A 80 13.79 9.48 18.93
CA ASN A 80 13.22 10.38 19.93
C ASN A 80 11.85 9.91 20.46
N VAL A 81 11.41 8.70 20.11
CA VAL A 81 10.12 8.11 20.50
C VAL A 81 10.33 7.00 21.53
#